data_AF-A0A9P2T925-F1
#
_entry.id   AF-A0A9P2T925-F1
#
_cell.length_a   1.000
_cell.length_b   1.000
_cell.length_c   1.000
_cell.angle_alpha   90.00
_cell.angle_beta   90.00
_cell.angle_gamma   90.00
#
_symmetry.space_group_name_H-M   'P 1'
#
loop_
_entity.id
_entity.type
_entity.pdbx_description
1 polymer ?
#
loop_
_entity_poly.entity_id
_entity_poly.type
_entity_poly.pdbx_seq_one_letter_code
_entity_poly.pdbx_strand_id
1 'polypeptide(L)'
;MVLLHSPLGTVADWGSLPDDLADRGVETVAVTVTDDDRPPYAARYVARAALEVAAAAPQRPLLLVAAGAAGPLVPAVAAAQRAAHRQVAGYLLVDALLPQSGTPTRAELAAAQQHEDPPVRPPDFFTEPLPMTADWPDAPCGYLRTGDAYAHPARLAELRSWPVCHITDMPLVDALTVLVTQVWPESSQA
;
A
#
# COMPACT_ATOMS: atom_id res chain seq x y z
N MET A 1 3.15 2.69 -11.82
CA MET A 1 2.55 2.44 -10.48
C MET A 1 2.93 1.04 -10.02
N VAL A 2 3.12 0.83 -8.71
CA VAL A 2 3.37 -0.50 -8.13
C VAL A 2 2.20 -0.86 -7.24
N LEU A 3 1.50 -1.95 -7.52
CA LEU A 3 0.36 -2.45 -6.75
C LEU A 3 0.81 -3.56 -5.81
N LEU A 4 0.59 -3.36 -4.51
CA LEU A 4 0.94 -4.26 -3.42
C LEU A 4 -0.37 -4.83 -2.83
N HIS A 5 -0.68 -6.08 -3.15
CA HIS A 5 -1.83 -6.78 -2.56
C HIS A 5 -1.59 -7.07 -1.07
N SER A 6 -2.63 -7.33 -0.29
CA SER A 6 -2.48 -7.68 1.12
C SER A 6 -1.63 -8.96 1.27
N PRO A 7 -0.69 -9.06 2.25
CA PRO A 7 0.01 -10.31 2.56
C PRO A 7 -0.97 -11.46 2.82
N LEU A 8 -0.58 -12.69 2.49
CA LEU A 8 -1.43 -13.89 2.44
C LEU A 8 -2.61 -13.80 1.44
N GLY A 9 -2.64 -12.75 0.63
CA GLY A 9 -3.52 -12.59 -0.51
C GLY A 9 -2.80 -12.86 -1.82
N THR A 10 -3.40 -12.46 -2.94
CA THR A 10 -2.80 -12.64 -4.27
C THR A 10 -3.04 -11.42 -5.15
N VAL A 11 -2.37 -11.37 -6.32
CA VAL A 11 -2.63 -10.34 -7.33
C VAL A 11 -4.10 -10.33 -7.79
N ALA A 12 -4.79 -11.47 -7.75
CA ALA A 12 -6.20 -11.57 -8.12
C ALA A 12 -7.13 -10.73 -7.23
N ASP A 13 -6.69 -10.35 -6.02
CA ASP A 13 -7.45 -9.49 -5.11
C ASP A 13 -7.64 -8.07 -5.68
N TRP A 14 -6.82 -7.67 -6.65
CA TRP A 14 -6.99 -6.42 -7.38
C TRP A 14 -8.10 -6.47 -8.44
N GLY A 15 -8.64 -7.65 -8.75
CA GLY A 15 -9.65 -7.81 -9.80
C GLY A 15 -9.14 -7.32 -11.17
N SER A 16 -9.96 -6.54 -11.87
CA SER A 16 -9.63 -5.96 -13.18
C SER A 16 -8.68 -4.77 -13.12
N LEU A 17 -8.35 -4.25 -11.93
CA LEU A 17 -7.60 -2.99 -11.81
C LEU A 17 -6.29 -2.95 -12.62
N PRO A 18 -5.43 -3.98 -12.63
CA PRO A 18 -4.20 -3.95 -13.42
C PRO A 18 -4.48 -3.80 -14.93
N ASP A 19 -5.49 -4.52 -15.43
CA ASP A 19 -5.89 -4.47 -16.84
C ASP A 19 -6.55 -3.11 -17.17
N ASP A 20 -7.42 -2.62 -16.29
CA ASP A 20 -8.08 -1.31 -16.45
C ASP A 20 -7.06 -0.15 -16.47
N LEU A 21 -5.98 -0.24 -15.68
CA LEU A 21 -4.87 0.72 -15.71
C LEU A 21 -4.05 0.59 -17.00
N ALA A 22 -3.79 -0.64 -17.46
CA ALA A 22 -3.06 -0.88 -18.71
C ALA A 22 -3.83 -0.36 -19.93
N ASP A 23 -5.15 -0.55 -19.98
CA ASP A 23 -6.04 -0.02 -21.02
C ASP A 23 -6.05 1.52 -21.08
N ARG A 24 -5.72 2.17 -19.95
CA ARG A 24 -5.53 3.63 -19.85
C ARG A 24 -4.10 4.09 -20.14
N GLY A 25 -3.21 3.17 -20.52
CA GLY A 25 -1.80 3.47 -20.79
C GLY A 25 -0.97 3.74 -19.52
N VAL A 26 -1.46 3.37 -18.34
CA VAL A 26 -0.73 3.55 -17.08
C VAL A 26 0.18 2.35 -16.84
N GLU A 27 1.49 2.57 -16.94
CA GLU A 27 2.49 1.54 -16.63
C GLU A 27 2.29 1.05 -15.19
N THR A 28 1.99 -0.25 -15.03
CA THR A 28 1.61 -0.83 -13.75
C THR A 28 2.35 -2.14 -13.51
N VAL A 29 2.90 -2.28 -12.30
CA VAL A 29 3.53 -3.51 -11.81
C VAL A 29 2.68 -4.03 -10.65
N ALA A 30 1.90 -5.08 -10.91
CA ALA A 30 1.22 -5.80 -9.83
C ALA A 30 2.17 -6.85 -9.25
N VAL A 31 2.63 -6.62 -8.02
CA VAL A 31 3.63 -7.47 -7.37
C VAL A 31 3.04 -8.82 -7.02
N THR A 32 3.71 -9.91 -7.40
CA THR A 32 3.33 -11.26 -7.01
C THR A 32 4.16 -11.73 -5.81
N VAL A 33 3.56 -11.78 -4.62
CA VAL A 33 4.19 -12.34 -3.43
C VAL A 33 3.64 -13.75 -3.16
N THR A 34 4.54 -14.74 -3.08
CA THR A 34 4.19 -16.15 -2.80
C THR A 34 4.99 -16.74 -1.63
N ASP A 35 6.03 -16.03 -1.17
CA ASP A 35 6.97 -16.50 -0.15
C ASP A 35 6.55 -16.14 1.28
N ASP A 36 5.40 -15.48 1.45
CA ASP A 36 4.85 -14.98 2.72
C ASP A 36 3.82 -15.94 3.33
N ASP A 37 3.88 -17.24 3.03
CA ASP A 37 2.99 -18.28 3.54
C ASP A 37 3.30 -18.73 4.98
N ARG A 38 4.38 -18.20 5.57
CA ARG A 38 4.88 -18.54 6.90
C ARG A 38 5.66 -17.39 7.55
N PRO A 39 5.84 -17.40 8.89
CA PRO A 39 6.67 -16.42 9.56
C PRO A 39 8.14 -16.41 9.10
N PRO A 40 8.83 -15.25 9.15
CA PRO A 40 8.28 -13.91 9.38
C PRO A 40 7.56 -13.39 8.12
N TYR A 41 6.24 -13.18 8.20
CA TYR A 41 5.39 -12.80 7.08
C TYR A 41 5.77 -11.44 6.50
N ALA A 42 5.99 -10.45 7.37
CA ALA A 42 6.30 -9.08 6.96
C ALA A 42 7.63 -8.99 6.21
N ALA A 43 8.69 -9.58 6.77
CA ALA A 43 10.03 -9.53 6.15
C ALA A 43 10.07 -10.27 4.81
N ARG A 44 9.39 -11.43 4.72
CA ARG A 44 9.26 -12.20 3.47
C ARG A 44 8.50 -11.43 2.40
N TYR A 45 7.37 -10.82 2.78
CA TYR A 45 6.58 -9.99 1.87
C TYR A 45 7.40 -8.81 1.34
N VAL A 46 8.05 -8.04 2.21
CA VAL A 46 8.86 -6.87 1.80
C VAL A 46 10.01 -7.27 0.89
N ALA A 47 10.72 -8.34 1.22
CA ALA A 47 11.82 -8.84 0.40
C ALA A 47 11.34 -9.27 -1.00
N ARG A 48 10.26 -10.05 -1.06
CA ARG A 48 9.72 -10.52 -2.33
C ARG A 48 9.17 -9.36 -3.17
N ALA A 49 8.43 -8.45 -2.56
CA ALA A 49 7.94 -7.25 -3.24
C ALA A 49 9.07 -6.41 -3.82
N ALA A 50 10.17 -6.24 -3.08
CA ALA A 50 11.33 -5.52 -3.58
C ALA A 50 11.99 -6.19 -4.80
N LEU A 51 12.10 -7.53 -4.79
CA LEU A 51 12.64 -8.31 -5.90
C LEU A 51 11.75 -8.23 -7.15
N GLU A 52 10.44 -8.36 -6.99
CA GLU A 52 9.47 -8.24 -8.11
C GLU A 52 9.54 -6.85 -8.76
N VAL A 53 9.57 -5.78 -7.95
CA VAL A 53 9.72 -4.42 -8.47
C VAL A 53 11.07 -4.23 -9.16
N ALA A 54 12.14 -4.80 -8.61
CA ALA A 54 13.46 -4.74 -9.24
C ALA A 54 13.48 -5.46 -10.60
N ALA A 55 12.88 -6.64 -10.68
CA ALA A 55 12.81 -7.46 -11.90
C ALA A 55 11.95 -6.80 -12.99
N ALA A 56 10.80 -6.24 -12.63
CA ALA A 56 9.93 -5.53 -13.56
C ALA A 56 10.54 -4.20 -14.04
N ALA A 57 11.44 -3.63 -13.24
CA ALA A 57 12.17 -2.40 -13.51
C ALA A 57 11.30 -1.22 -14.01
N PRO A 58 10.20 -0.86 -13.31
CA PRO A 58 9.28 0.16 -13.77
C PRO A 58 9.93 1.53 -13.87
N GLN A 59 9.34 2.39 -14.71
CA GLN A 59 9.73 3.80 -14.82
C GLN A 59 9.66 4.53 -13.48
N ARG A 60 10.53 5.53 -13.35
CA ARG A 60 10.68 6.35 -12.15
C ARG A 60 10.01 7.71 -12.39
N PRO A 61 9.48 8.37 -11.35
CA PRO A 61 9.44 7.93 -9.94
C PRO A 61 8.31 6.92 -9.65
N LEU A 62 8.47 6.14 -8.57
CA LEU A 62 7.52 5.09 -8.19
C LEU A 62 6.38 5.65 -7.33
N LEU A 63 5.13 5.37 -7.72
CA LEU A 63 3.97 5.49 -6.84
C LEU A 63 3.62 4.10 -6.29
N LEU A 64 3.68 3.94 -4.97
CA LEU A 64 3.38 2.68 -4.28
C LEU A 64 1.92 2.68 -3.83
N VAL A 65 1.15 1.70 -4.29
CA VAL A 65 -0.26 1.52 -3.93
C VAL A 65 -0.38 0.26 -3.08
N ALA A 66 -0.78 0.39 -1.82
CA ALA A 66 -0.81 -0.71 -0.86
C ALA A 66 -2.21 -1.00 -0.33
N ALA A 67 -2.66 -2.24 -0.46
CA ALA A 67 -3.97 -2.69 0.01
C ALA A 67 -3.91 -3.45 1.34
N GLY A 68 -4.90 -3.24 2.21
CA GLY A 68 -5.08 -4.03 3.43
C GLY A 68 -3.83 -4.03 4.33
N ALA A 69 -3.39 -5.24 4.70
CA ALA A 69 -2.25 -5.44 5.57
C ALA A 69 -0.88 -5.15 4.89
N ALA A 70 -0.85 -4.78 3.61
CA ALA A 70 0.34 -4.24 2.96
C ALA A 70 0.59 -2.77 3.34
N GLY A 71 -0.44 -2.04 3.77
CA GLY A 71 -0.34 -0.63 4.15
C GLY A 71 0.79 -0.36 5.14
N PRO A 72 0.80 -1.01 6.31
CA PRO A 72 1.87 -0.88 7.29
C PRO A 72 3.27 -1.28 6.81
N LEU A 73 3.37 -2.05 5.71
CA LEU A 73 4.64 -2.51 5.14
C LEU A 73 5.19 -1.56 4.07
N VAL A 74 4.38 -0.62 3.57
CA VAL A 74 4.78 0.29 2.50
C VAL A 74 6.05 1.11 2.81
N PRO A 75 6.32 1.56 4.06
CA PRO A 75 7.57 2.27 4.36
C PRO A 75 8.81 1.39 4.16
N ALA A 76 8.73 0.12 4.53
CA ALA A 76 9.83 -0.83 4.37
C ALA A 76 10.08 -1.19 2.90
N VAL A 77 9.01 -1.37 2.11
CA VAL A 77 9.12 -1.54 0.64
C VAL A 77 9.78 -0.30 0.03
N ALA A 78 9.35 0.90 0.41
CA ALA A 78 9.90 2.15 -0.10
C ALA A 78 11.38 2.35 0.28
N ALA A 79 11.75 2.01 1.52
CA ALA A 79 13.14 2.02 1.95
C ALA A 79 14.01 1.09 1.08
N ALA A 80 13.53 -0.11 0.77
CA ALA A 80 14.22 -1.02 -0.15
C ALA A 80 14.35 -0.43 -1.57
N GLN A 81 13.31 0.24 -2.09
CA GLN A 81 13.39 0.92 -3.39
C GLN A 81 14.40 2.07 -3.40
N ARG A 82 14.45 2.87 -2.33
CA ARG A 82 15.43 3.96 -2.18
C ARG A 82 16.86 3.43 -2.07
N ALA A 83 17.06 2.34 -1.34
CA ALA A 83 18.36 1.65 -1.29
C ALA A 83 18.79 1.13 -2.67
N ALA A 84 17.83 0.77 -3.53
CA ALA A 84 18.05 0.46 -4.95
C ALA A 84 18.12 1.70 -5.86
N HIS A 85 18.32 2.89 -5.29
CA HIS A 85 18.38 4.19 -5.97
C HIS A 85 17.13 4.55 -6.79
N ARG A 86 15.95 4.02 -6.44
CA ARG A 86 14.67 4.41 -7.06
C ARG A 86 13.98 5.50 -6.22
N GLN A 87 13.55 6.56 -6.89
CA GLN A 87 12.75 7.60 -6.25
C GLN A 87 11.33 7.09 -6.02
N VAL A 88 10.81 7.26 -4.81
CA VAL A 88 9.40 7.02 -4.48
C VAL A 88 8.70 8.38 -4.45
N ALA A 89 7.77 8.57 -5.38
CA ALA A 89 7.00 9.78 -5.60
C ALA A 89 5.91 9.99 -4.55
N GLY A 90 5.33 8.91 -4.04
CA GLY A 90 4.25 8.97 -3.07
C GLY A 90 3.67 7.60 -2.74
N TYR A 91 2.65 7.64 -1.89
CA TYR A 91 1.97 6.46 -1.35
C TYR A 91 0.46 6.59 -1.54
N LEU A 92 -0.20 5.54 -2.02
CA LEU A 92 -1.65 5.40 -1.98
C LEU A 92 -2.01 4.20 -1.11
N LEU A 93 -2.80 4.43 -0.07
CA LEU A 93 -3.33 3.36 0.79
C LEU A 93 -4.75 3.03 0.34
N VAL A 94 -5.03 1.77 0.03
CA VAL A 94 -6.36 1.28 -0.37
C VAL A 94 -6.89 0.38 0.72
N ASP A 95 -7.89 0.84 1.48
CA ASP A 95 -8.47 0.05 2.57
C ASP A 95 -7.40 -0.59 3.45
N ALA A 96 -6.53 0.25 4.00
CA ALA A 96 -5.30 -0.17 4.64
C ALA A 96 -5.11 0.54 5.98
N LEU A 97 -4.48 -0.15 6.93
CA LEU A 97 -4.02 0.50 8.14
C LEU A 97 -2.86 1.45 7.83
N LEU A 98 -2.87 2.63 8.45
CA LEU A 98 -1.78 3.59 8.31
C LEU A 98 -0.54 3.06 9.06
N PRO A 99 0.66 3.16 8.46
CA PRO A 99 1.91 2.93 9.19
C PRO A 99 2.01 3.79 10.45
N GLN A 100 2.60 3.21 11.49
CA GLN A 100 2.95 3.92 12.73
C GLN A 100 4.44 3.73 13.03
N SER A 101 5.03 4.71 13.72
CA SER A 101 6.44 4.69 14.10
C SER A 101 6.78 3.50 15.00
N GLY A 102 8.01 3.03 14.90
CA GLY A 102 8.50 1.89 15.68
C GLY A 102 8.24 0.55 15.00
N THR A 103 7.99 -0.49 15.80
CA THR A 103 7.79 -1.88 15.33
C THR A 103 6.47 -2.45 15.87
N PRO A 104 5.32 -1.80 15.63
CA PRO A 104 4.04 -2.30 16.11
C PRO A 104 3.72 -3.65 15.46
N THR A 105 2.91 -4.45 16.11
CA THR A 105 2.27 -5.63 15.51
C THR A 105 1.03 -5.20 14.72
N ARG A 106 0.52 -6.07 13.84
CA ARG A 106 -0.72 -5.79 13.10
C ARG A 106 -1.91 -5.66 14.05
N ALA A 107 -1.96 -6.49 15.10
CA ALA A 107 -2.98 -6.41 16.13
C ALA A 107 -2.99 -5.05 16.86
N GLU A 108 -1.81 -4.53 17.21
CA GLU A 108 -1.69 -3.21 17.84
C GLU A 108 -2.14 -2.08 16.90
N LEU A 109 -1.76 -2.16 15.62
CA LEU A 109 -2.22 -1.19 14.61
C LEU A 109 -3.74 -1.23 14.43
N ALA A 110 -4.32 -2.42 14.34
CA ALA A 110 -5.76 -2.62 14.18
C ALA A 110 -6.51 -2.04 15.39
N ALA A 111 -6.06 -2.35 16.60
CA ALA A 111 -6.62 -1.79 17.83
C ALA A 111 -6.51 -0.26 17.90
N ALA A 112 -5.33 0.29 17.56
CA ALA A 112 -5.10 1.74 17.58
C ALA A 112 -5.92 2.50 16.54
N GLN A 113 -6.30 1.85 15.44
CA GLN A 113 -7.05 2.43 14.33
C GLN A 113 -8.49 1.93 14.25
N GLN A 114 -9.00 1.32 15.32
CA GLN A 114 -10.38 0.84 15.44
C GLN A 114 -10.81 -0.02 14.23
N HIS A 115 -9.90 -0.86 13.77
CA HIS A 115 -10.13 -1.79 12.66
C HIS A 115 -10.24 -3.20 13.20
N GLU A 116 -11.20 -3.95 12.66
CA GLU A 116 -11.33 -5.38 12.91
C GLU A 116 -10.79 -6.13 11.69
N ASP A 117 -9.64 -6.78 11.86
CA ASP A 117 -9.09 -7.65 10.85
C ASP A 117 -9.99 -8.88 10.64
N PRO A 118 -10.08 -9.42 9.41
CA PRO A 118 -10.81 -10.65 9.16
C PRO A 118 -10.17 -11.84 9.89
N PRO A 119 -10.96 -12.74 10.51
CA PRO A 119 -10.44 -13.81 11.38
C PRO A 119 -9.74 -14.96 10.65
N VAL A 120 -9.59 -14.89 9.32
CA VAL A 120 -9.20 -16.02 8.46
C VAL A 120 -7.67 -16.20 8.34
N ARG A 121 -6.87 -15.44 9.11
CA ARG A 121 -5.40 -15.49 9.04
C ARG A 121 -4.79 -16.22 10.24
N PRO A 122 -3.58 -16.82 10.08
CA PRO A 122 -2.86 -17.43 11.19
C PRO A 122 -2.65 -16.45 12.36
N PRO A 123 -2.78 -16.87 13.63
CA PRO A 123 -2.63 -15.96 14.78
C PRO A 123 -1.28 -15.25 14.85
N ASP A 124 -0.20 -15.93 14.47
CA ASP A 124 1.17 -15.39 14.47
C ASP A 124 1.37 -14.28 13.43
N PHE A 125 0.53 -14.20 12.39
CA PHE A 125 0.49 -13.09 11.44
C PHE A 125 0.17 -11.75 12.13
N PHE A 126 -0.75 -11.78 13.10
CA PHE A 126 -1.22 -10.58 13.78
C PHE A 126 -0.25 -10.09 14.85
N THR A 127 0.44 -11.02 15.52
CA THR A 127 1.36 -10.73 16.63
C THR A 127 2.81 -10.55 16.19
N GLU A 128 3.12 -10.75 14.90
CA GLU A 128 4.45 -10.48 14.34
C GLU A 128 4.81 -8.98 14.47
N PRO A 129 5.95 -8.63 15.08
CA PRO A 129 6.46 -7.26 15.05
C PRO A 129 6.79 -6.83 13.62
N LEU A 130 6.25 -5.70 13.19
CA LEU A 130 6.50 -5.17 11.85
C LEU A 130 7.90 -4.52 11.73
N PRO A 131 8.46 -4.45 10.51
CA PRO A 131 9.72 -3.74 10.27
C PRO A 131 9.69 -2.31 10.79
N MET A 132 10.84 -1.85 11.29
CA MET A 132 10.96 -0.51 11.87
C MET A 132 10.58 0.56 10.84
N THR A 133 9.57 1.36 11.17
CA THR A 133 9.17 2.53 10.39
C THR A 133 9.72 3.79 11.08
N ALA A 134 10.81 4.34 10.52
CA ALA A 134 11.36 5.63 10.92
C ALA A 134 10.97 6.70 9.90
N ASP A 135 10.57 7.88 10.38
CA ASP A 135 10.39 9.10 9.59
C ASP A 135 9.39 9.01 8.41
N TRP A 136 8.37 8.15 8.53
CA TRP A 136 7.26 8.07 7.57
C TRP A 136 6.09 8.98 7.99
N PRO A 137 5.39 9.65 7.04
CA PRO A 137 5.64 9.64 5.60
C PRO A 137 6.74 10.63 5.18
N ASP A 138 7.55 10.19 4.21
CA ASP A 138 8.63 10.98 3.60
C ASP A 138 8.32 11.39 2.14
N ALA A 139 7.10 11.14 1.68
CA ALA A 139 6.54 11.55 0.40
C ALA A 139 5.02 11.73 0.53
N PRO A 140 4.35 12.45 -0.39
CA PRO A 140 2.90 12.63 -0.37
C PRO A 140 2.11 11.32 -0.23
N CYS A 141 1.02 11.36 0.54
CA CYS A 141 0.14 10.22 0.77
C CYS A 141 -1.27 10.54 0.34
N GLY A 142 -1.99 9.55 -0.18
CA GLY A 142 -3.43 9.57 -0.39
C GLY A 142 -4.08 8.30 0.13
N TYR A 143 -5.38 8.36 0.36
CA TYR A 143 -6.15 7.25 0.90
C TYR A 143 -7.39 6.97 0.04
N LEU A 144 -7.61 5.72 -0.30
CA LEU A 144 -8.80 5.25 -0.97
C LEU A 144 -9.55 4.29 -0.05
N ARG A 145 -10.83 4.56 0.18
CA ARG A 145 -11.72 3.69 0.93
C ARG A 145 -12.77 3.08 0.01
N THR A 146 -12.88 1.75 -0.02
CA THR A 146 -13.96 1.05 -0.74
C THR A 146 -15.04 0.51 0.19
N GLY A 147 -14.74 0.31 1.48
CA GLY A 147 -15.68 -0.26 2.44
C GLY A 147 -15.69 0.44 3.81
N ASP A 148 -16.74 0.15 4.59
CA ASP A 148 -16.95 0.79 5.91
C ASP A 148 -15.96 0.33 7.00
N ALA A 149 -15.37 -0.87 6.85
CA ALA A 149 -14.40 -1.41 7.80
C ALA A 149 -13.13 -0.54 7.95
N TYR A 150 -12.90 0.37 6.99
CA TYR A 150 -11.76 1.29 6.97
C TYR A 150 -12.17 2.76 7.20
N ALA A 151 -13.36 3.02 7.75
CA ALA A 151 -13.83 4.38 8.03
C ALA A 151 -12.93 5.14 9.02
N HIS A 152 -12.41 4.47 10.06
CA HIS A 152 -11.53 5.12 11.03
C HIS A 152 -10.12 5.39 10.45
N PRO A 153 -9.44 4.45 9.78
CA PRO A 153 -8.22 4.73 9.03
C PRO A 153 -8.36 5.88 8.00
N ALA A 154 -9.46 5.91 7.24
CA ALA A 154 -9.72 7.00 6.29
C ALA A 154 -9.82 8.37 7.00
N ARG A 155 -10.55 8.44 8.13
CA ARG A 155 -10.61 9.65 8.97
C ARG A 155 -9.24 10.07 9.50
N LEU A 156 -8.40 9.11 9.88
CA LEU A 156 -7.02 9.38 10.31
C LEU A 156 -6.18 9.98 9.17
N ALA A 157 -6.41 9.59 7.91
CA ALA A 157 -5.78 10.19 6.74
C ALA A 157 -6.29 11.62 6.49
N GLU A 158 -7.60 11.86 6.60
CA GLU A 158 -8.20 13.21 6.51
C GLU A 158 -7.63 14.16 7.57
N LEU A 159 -7.47 13.69 8.82
CA LEU A 159 -6.88 14.48 9.91
C LEU A 159 -5.40 14.85 9.66
N ARG A 160 -4.72 14.13 8.77
CA ARG A 160 -3.36 14.42 8.29
C ARG A 160 -3.36 15.30 7.03
N SER A 161 -4.53 15.79 6.61
CA SER A 161 -4.74 16.55 5.37
C SER A 161 -4.33 15.79 4.11
N TRP A 162 -4.41 14.46 4.12
CA TRP A 162 -4.19 13.66 2.91
C TRP A 162 -5.44 13.69 2.03
N PRO A 163 -5.29 13.69 0.69
CA PRO A 163 -6.43 13.48 -0.19
C PRO A 163 -7.05 12.11 0.06
N VAL A 164 -8.37 12.08 0.28
CA VAL A 164 -9.13 10.86 0.53
C VAL A 164 -10.24 10.72 -0.50
N CYS A 165 -10.33 9.56 -1.14
CA CYS A 165 -11.41 9.21 -2.05
C CYS A 165 -12.23 8.05 -1.46
N HIS A 166 -13.55 8.21 -1.42
CA HIS A 166 -14.48 7.17 -1.02
C HIS A 166 -15.20 6.66 -2.25
N ILE A 167 -15.08 5.36 -2.54
CA ILE A 167 -15.83 4.75 -3.63
C ILE A 167 -17.27 4.57 -3.17
N THR A 168 -18.18 5.31 -3.80
CA THR A 168 -19.63 5.08 -3.64
C THR A 168 -20.22 4.48 -4.91
N ASP A 169 -19.94 5.08 -6.08
CA ASP A 169 -20.55 4.69 -7.36
C ASP A 169 -19.59 4.85 -8.56
N MET A 170 -18.28 4.68 -8.35
CA MET A 170 -17.30 4.76 -9.44
C MET A 170 -16.33 3.58 -9.43
N PRO A 171 -15.83 3.14 -10.59
CA PRO A 171 -14.80 2.12 -10.68
C PRO A 171 -13.54 2.47 -9.87
N LEU A 172 -12.88 1.45 -9.31
CA LEU A 172 -11.64 1.60 -8.53
C LEU A 172 -10.54 2.31 -9.32
N VAL A 173 -10.42 2.02 -10.61
CA VAL A 173 -9.46 2.67 -11.51
C VAL A 173 -9.70 4.19 -11.63
N ASP A 174 -10.95 4.64 -11.63
CA ASP A 174 -11.29 6.07 -11.71
C ASP A 174 -10.94 6.78 -10.42
N ALA A 175 -11.31 6.19 -9.28
CA ALA A 175 -11.00 6.73 -7.96
C ALA A 175 -9.48 6.83 -7.72
N LEU A 176 -8.73 5.79 -8.13
CA LEU A 176 -7.27 5.81 -8.08
C LEU A 176 -6.69 6.90 -8.98
N THR A 177 -7.17 7.03 -10.23
CA THR A 177 -6.66 8.05 -11.16
C THR A 177 -6.85 9.46 -10.59
N VAL A 178 -8.00 9.74 -9.97
CA VAL A 178 -8.26 11.02 -9.28
C VAL A 178 -7.26 11.25 -8.14
N LEU A 179 -7.05 10.26 -7.27
CA LEU A 179 -6.10 10.39 -6.17
C LEU A 179 -4.66 10.57 -6.65
N VAL A 180 -4.26 9.88 -7.72
CA VAL A 180 -2.92 10.04 -8.33
C VAL A 180 -2.68 11.51 -8.67
N THR A 181 -3.63 12.19 -9.31
CA THR A 181 -3.46 13.61 -9.67
C THR A 181 -3.37 14.57 -8.47
N GLN A 182 -3.92 14.16 -7.31
CA GLN A 182 -3.90 14.97 -6.09
C GLN A 182 -2.63 14.73 -5.25
N VAL A 183 -2.14 13.49 -5.22
CA VAL A 183 -0.92 13.08 -4.49
C VAL A 183 0.33 13.40 -5.30
N TRP A 184 0.22 13.31 -6.63
CA TRP A 184 1.28 13.58 -7.58
C TRP A 184 0.75 14.48 -8.72
N PRO A 185 0.52 15.77 -8.47
CA PRO A 185 0.23 16.70 -9.54
C PRO A 185 1.44 16.76 -10.47
N GLU A 186 1.23 16.60 -11.79
CA GLU A 186 2.27 16.68 -12.83
C GLU A 186 2.94 18.08 -12.84
N SER A 187 3.80 18.35 -11.86
CA SER A 187 4.53 19.59 -11.67
C SER A 187 5.95 19.31 -11.18
N SER A 188 6.56 18.26 -11.73
CA SER A 188 8.00 18.00 -11.59
C SER A 188 8.59 17.43 -12.89
N GLN A 189 8.20 17.99 -14.04
CA GLN A 189 9.14 18.11 -15.15
C GLN A 189 9.89 19.42 -14.94
N ALA A 190 11.00 19.33 -14.20
CA ALA A 190 12.07 20.32 -14.18
C ALA A 190 13.38 19.58 -14.40
#